data_AF-A0A090PZV3-F1
#
_entry.id   AF-A0A090PZV3-F1
#
_cell.length_a   1.000
_cell.length_b   1.000
_cell.length_c   1.000
_cell.angle_alpha   90.00
_cell.angle_beta   90.00
_cell.angle_gamma   90.00
#
_symmetry.space_group_name_H-M   'P 1'
#
loop_
_entity.id
_entity.type
_entity.pdbx_description
1 polymer ?
#
loop_
_entity_poly.entity_id
_entity_poly.type
_entity_poly.pdbx_seq_one_letter_code
_entity_poly.pdbx_strand_id
1 'polypeptide(L)' 'MLLTTPDEIKMSTVHRILEGPIAMLPCVSLNFYEKCEDCKDEETCSVNRLMAQVRDNTLAILENQTLADLLK' A
#
# COMPACT_ATOMS: atom_id res chain seq x y z
N MET A 1 3.87 -24.04 9.04
CA MET A 1 3.86 -24.55 7.65
C MET A 1 3.16 -23.49 6.81
N LEU A 2 3.81 -22.98 5.76
CA LEU A 2 3.17 -22.02 4.85
C LEU A 2 2.15 -22.78 3.99
N LEU A 3 1.02 -22.13 3.68
CA LEU A 3 -0.07 -22.73 2.91
C LEU A 3 0.24 -22.78 1.40
N THR A 4 1.23 -22.01 0.93
CA THR A 4 1.64 -21.88 -0.48
C THR A 4 3.17 -21.75 -0.59
N THR A 5 3.70 -21.80 -1.81
CA THR A 5 5.15 -21.63 -2.04
C THR A 5 5.57 -20.16 -1.90
N PRO A 6 6.81 -19.86 -1.47
CA PRO A 6 7.28 -18.48 -1.28
C PRO A 6 7.21 -17.60 -2.54
N ASP A 7 7.30 -18.18 -3.74
CA ASP A 7 7.18 -17.51 -5.04
C ASP A 7 5.75 -17.06 -5.37
N GLU A 8 4.73 -17.66 -4.76
CA GLU A 8 3.34 -17.25 -4.92
C GLU A 8 2.93 -16.17 -3.91
N ILE A 9 3.73 -15.96 -2.86
CA ILE A 9 3.43 -15.00 -1.79
C ILE A 9 3.93 -13.61 -2.20
N LYS A 10 3.02 -12.76 -2.66
CA LYS A 10 3.30 -11.34 -2.93
C LYS A 10 3.62 -10.58 -1.66
N MET A 11 4.62 -9.70 -1.72
CA MET A 11 4.98 -8.85 -0.58
C MET A 11 3.89 -7.85 -0.21
N SER A 12 3.05 -7.46 -1.17
CA SER A 12 1.86 -6.64 -0.90
C SER A 12 0.87 -7.33 0.04
N THR A 13 0.70 -8.65 -0.07
CA THR A 13 -0.16 -9.44 0.83
C THR A 13 0.43 -9.50 2.23
N VAL A 14 1.73 -9.77 2.34
CA VAL A 14 2.42 -9.83 3.63
C VAL A 14 2.32 -8.48 4.35
N HIS A 15 2.60 -7.38 3.66
CA HIS A 15 2.48 -6.03 4.21
C HIS A 15 1.06 -5.76 4.72
N ARG A 16 0.02 -6.17 3.97
CA ARG A 16 -1.38 -5.99 4.39
C ARG A 16 -1.75 -6.72 5.67
N ILE A 17 -1.16 -7.89 5.91
CA ILE A 17 -1.41 -8.67 7.12
C ILE A 17 -0.69 -8.06 8.33
N LEU A 18 0.51 -7.51 8.14
CA LEU A 18 1.35 -6.99 9.22
C LEU A 18 1.05 -5.52 9.56
N GLU A 19 1.07 -4.66 8.56
CA GLU A 19 0.99 -3.19 8.70
C GLU A 19 -0.38 -2.64 8.30
N GLY A 20 -1.20 -3.45 7.63
CA GLY A 20 -2.52 -3.03 7.17
C GLY A 20 -2.52 -2.41 5.76
N PRO A 21 -3.47 -1.51 5.44
CA PRO A 21 -3.60 -0.97 4.10
C PRO A 21 -2.30 -0.32 3.61
N ILE A 22 -1.92 -0.59 2.35
CA ILE A 22 -0.84 0.13 1.66
C ILE A 22 -1.38 1.51 1.30
N ALA A 23 -1.49 2.38 2.31
CA ALA A 23 -1.93 3.76 2.21
C ALA A 23 -1.50 4.48 3.49
N MET A 24 -0.60 5.45 3.38
CA MET A 24 -0.07 6.17 4.54
C MET A 24 -1.05 7.23 5.10
N LEU A 25 -2.11 7.54 4.35
CA LEU A 25 -3.20 8.40 4.78
C LEU A 25 -4.55 7.76 4.39
N PRO A 26 -5.61 7.96 5.19
CA PRO A 26 -6.93 7.42 4.87
C PRO A 26 -7.47 7.97 3.55
N CYS A 27 -7.18 9.23 3.22
CA CYS A 27 -7.67 9.90 2.02
C CYS A 27 -6.99 9.41 0.73
N VAL A 28 -5.96 8.58 0.85
CA VAL A 28 -5.33 7.90 -0.30
C VAL A 28 -5.55 6.40 -0.23
N SER A 29 -6.39 5.87 0.65
CA SER A 29 -6.70 4.44 0.63
C SER A 29 -7.60 4.07 -0.54
N LEU A 30 -7.30 2.98 -1.24
CA LEU A 30 -8.16 2.45 -2.32
C LEU A 30 -9.36 1.66 -1.78
N ASN A 31 -9.24 1.09 -0.57
CA ASN A 31 -10.24 0.17 -0.02
C ASN A 31 -10.98 0.75 1.19
N PHE A 32 -10.37 1.73 1.87
CA PHE A 32 -10.88 2.31 3.13
C PHE A 32 -10.69 3.83 3.08
N TYR A 33 -11.26 4.46 2.05
CA TYR A 33 -11.15 5.89 1.86
C TYR A 33 -11.83 6.64 3.01
N GLU A 34 -11.15 7.61 3.59
CA GLU A 34 -11.72 8.57 4.53
C GLU A 34 -11.00 9.92 4.42
N LYS A 35 -11.75 11.01 4.52
CA LYS A 35 -11.19 12.36 4.48
C LYS A 35 -10.25 12.57 5.67
N CYS A 36 -9.00 12.97 5.43
CA CYS A 36 -8.09 13.27 6.53
C CYS A 36 -8.41 14.63 7.17
N GLU A 37 -8.12 14.77 8.46
CA GLU A 37 -8.41 15.98 9.24
C GLU A 37 -7.68 17.22 8.72
N ASP A 38 -6.51 17.03 8.11
CA ASP A 38 -5.69 18.10 7.54
C ASP A 38 -6.23 18.64 6.20
N CYS A 39 -7.23 17.97 5.61
CA CYS A 39 -7.75 18.31 4.30
C CYS A 39 -8.87 19.35 4.42
N LYS A 40 -8.56 20.64 4.16
CA LYS A 40 -9.59 21.68 4.05
C LYS A 40 -10.49 21.45 2.83
N ASP A 41 -9.87 21.21 1.67
CA ASP A 41 -10.53 20.93 0.40
C ASP A 41 -9.74 19.84 -0.36
N GLU A 42 -10.44 18.77 -0.75
CA GLU A 42 -9.84 17.59 -1.38
C GLU A 42 -9.43 17.85 -2.82
N GLU A 43 -10.16 18.72 -3.55
CA GLU A 43 -9.85 19.01 -4.95
C GLU A 43 -8.50 19.73 -5.10
N THR A 44 -8.16 20.56 -4.11
CA THR A 44 -6.94 21.37 -4.08
C THR A 44 -5.85 20.83 -3.14
N CYS A 45 -6.09 19.70 -2.47
CA CYS A 45 -5.13 19.10 -1.53
C CYS A 45 -3.90 18.52 -2.25
N SER A 46 -2.79 19.28 -2.26
CA SER A 46 -1.52 18.85 -2.83
C SER A 46 -0.93 17.63 -2.12
N VAL A 47 -1.17 17.49 -0.81
CA VAL A 47 -0.72 16.34 -0.01
C VAL A 47 -1.42 15.06 -0.47
N ASN A 48 -2.73 15.09 -0.72
CA ASN A 48 -3.46 13.92 -1.22
C ASN A 48 -2.85 13.41 -2.53
N ARG A 49 -2.62 14.32 -3.50
CA ARG A 49 -2.04 13.97 -4.81
C ARG A 49 -0.64 13.38 -4.68
N LEU A 50 0.21 13.97 -3.85
CA LEU A 50 1.55 13.45 -3.60
C LEU A 50 1.49 12.06 -2.94
N MET A 51 0.69 11.92 -1.90
CA MET A 51 0.60 10.68 -1.13
C MET A 51 -0.07 9.55 -1.92
N ALA A 52 -0.97 9.86 -2.86
CA ALA A 52 -1.50 8.90 -3.83
C ALA A 52 -0.40 8.36 -4.74
N GLN A 53 0.51 9.22 -5.23
CA GLN A 53 1.66 8.77 -6.02
C GLN A 53 2.62 7.90 -5.19
N VAL A 54 2.90 8.26 -3.94
CA VAL A 54 3.77 7.43 -3.10
C VAL A 54 3.12 6.07 -2.85
N ARG A 55 1.81 6.03 -2.57
CA ARG A 55 1.05 4.79 -2.46
C ARG A 55 1.20 3.91 -3.69
N ASP A 56 0.97 4.46 -4.88
CA ASP A 56 0.97 3.70 -6.13
C ASP A 56 2.37 3.14 -6.44
N ASN A 57 3.42 3.91 -6.17
CA ASN A 57 4.79 3.44 -6.30
C ASN A 57 5.13 2.34 -5.29
N THR A 58 4.72 2.48 -4.03
CA THR A 58 4.89 1.43 -3.02
C THR A 58 4.16 0.15 -3.41
N LEU A 59 2.92 0.27 -3.89
CA LEU A 59 2.13 -0.87 -4.36
C LEU A 59 2.84 -1.57 -5.52
N ALA A 60 3.32 -0.82 -6.51
CA ALA A 60 4.05 -1.37 -7.65
C ALA A 60 5.32 -2.13 -7.23
N ILE A 61 6.06 -1.65 -6.23
CA ILE A 61 7.22 -2.37 -5.70
C ILE A 61 6.78 -3.67 -5.04
N LEU A 62 5.79 -3.61 -4.15
CA LEU A 62 5.33 -4.75 -3.36
C LEU A 62 4.61 -5.83 -4.18
N GLU A 63 3.95 -5.47 -5.28
CA GLU A 63 3.29 -6.41 -6.19
C GLU A 63 4.28 -7.12 -7.12
N ASN A 64 5.42 -6.48 -7.41
CA ASN A 64 6.48 -7.06 -8.23
C ASN A 64 7.49 -7.90 -7.44
N GLN A 65 7.41 -7.92 -6.11
CA GLN A 65 8.24 -8.76 -5.26
C GLN A 65 7.46 -9.92 -4.63
N THR A 66 8.15 -11.05 -4.49
CA THR A 66 7.64 -12.24 -3.81
C THR A 66 8.45 -12.53 -2.55
N LEU A 67 7.92 -13.34 -1.64
CA LEU A 67 8.68 -13.78 -0.46
C LEU A 67 9.96 -14.52 -0.87
N ALA A 68 9.92 -15.28 -1.98
CA ALA A 68 11.11 -15.95 -2.52
C ALA A 68 12.24 -14.98 -2.90
N ASP A 69 11.93 -13.76 -3.33
CA ASP A 69 12.97 -12.78 -3.71
C ASP A 69 13.78 -12.28 -2.52
N LEU A 70 13.25 -12.40 -1.30
CA LEU A 70 13.92 -12.01 -0.06
C LEU A 70 14.72 -13.15 0.58
N LEU A 71 14.54 -14.38 0.11
CA LEU A 71 15.26 -15.56 0.60
C LEU A 71 16.57 -15.83 -0.16
N LYS A 72 16.93 -14.93 -1.10
CA LYS A 72 18.18 -14.99 -1.86
C LYS A 72 19.38 -14.49 -1.05
#